data_AF-A0A5C8TFF5-F1
#
_entry.id   AF-A0A5C8TFF5-F1
#
_cell.length_a   1.000
_cell.length_b   1.000
_cell.length_c   1.000
_cell.angle_alpha   90.00
_cell.angle_beta   90.00
_cell.angle_gamma   90.00
#
_symmetry.space_group_name_H-M   'P 1'
#
loop_
_entity.id
_entity.type
_entity.pdbx_description
1 polymer ?
#
loop_
_entity_poly.entity_id
_entity_poly.type
_entity_poly.pdbx_seq_one_letter_code
_entity_poly.pdbx_strand_id
1 'polypeptide(L)' 'MTHTVTILGATGSIGRSTTDLVAQHPDRFRVGA' A
#
# COMPACT_ATOMS: atom_id res chain seq x y z
N MET A 1 15.81 0.64 -1.91
CA MET A 1 14.98 1.20 -3.00
C MET A 1 13.53 0.93 -2.68
N THR A 2 12.65 1.91 -2.83
CA THR A 2 11.22 1.78 -2.56
C THR A 2 10.47 1.26 -3.79
N HIS A 3 9.48 0.40 -3.60
CA HIS A 3 8.61 -0.11 -4.65
C HIS A 3 7.34 0.73 -4.71
N THR A 4 7.02 1.24 -5.91
CA THR A 4 5.76 1.95 -6.13
C THR A 4 4.68 0.94 -6.47
N VAL A 5 3.58 0.96 -5.73
CA VAL A 5 2.45 0.03 -5.88
C VAL A 5 1.14 0.79 -6.07
N THR A 6 0.21 0.18 -6.80
CA THR A 6 -1.15 0.68 -6.99
C THR A 6 -2.13 -0.26 -6.30
N ILE A 7 -3.08 0.28 -5.53
CA ILE A 7 -4.04 -0.51 -4.75
C ILE A 7 -5.45 -0.33 -5.33
N LEU A 8 -5.85 -1.26 -6.20
CA LEU A 8 -7.21 -1.29 -6.74
C LEU A 8 -8.17 -1.90 -5.72
N GLY A 9 -9.21 -1.15 -5.34
CA GLY A 9 -10.16 -1.58 -4.31
C GLY A 9 -9.68 -1.33 -2.88
N ALA A 10 -9.01 -0.19 -2.63
CA ALA A 10 -8.45 0.22 -1.34
C ALA A 10 -9.46 0.19 -0.15
N THR A 11 -10.76 0.28 -0.41
CA THR A 11 -11.81 0.26 0.64
C THR A 11 -12.22 -1.16 1.06
N GLY A 12 -11.95 -2.17 0.23
CA GLY A 12 -12.19 -3.57 0.55
C GLY A 12 -11.32 -4.04 1.71
N SER A 13 -11.62 -5.21 2.28
CA SER A 13 -10.83 -5.79 3.37
C SER A 13 -9.34 -5.91 3.01
N ILE A 14 -9.06 -6.44 1.82
CA ILE A 14 -7.69 -6.58 1.31
C ILE A 14 -7.03 -5.22 1.09
N GLY A 15 -7.75 -4.28 0.48
CA GLY A 15 -7.25 -2.93 0.21
C GLY A 15 -6.84 -2.19 1.49
N ARG A 16 -7.69 -2.25 2.53
CA ARG A 16 -7.40 -1.63 3.83
C ARG A 16 -6.20 -2.27 4.50
N SER A 17 -6.18 -3.60 4.63
CA SER A 17 -5.05 -4.30 5.23
C SER A 17 -3.75 -4.08 4.46
N THR A 18 -3.80 -3.97 3.13
CA THR A 18 -2.63 -3.64 2.30
C THR A 18 -2.14 -2.22 2.57
N THR A 19 -3.05 -1.26 2.66
CA THR A 19 -2.71 0.14 2.96
C THR A 19 -2.06 0.28 4.33
N ASP A 20 -2.60 -0.42 5.34
CA ASP A 20 -2.06 -0.46 6.70
C ASP A 20 -0.62 -1.03 6.72
N LEU A 21 -0.36 -2.08 5.95
CA LEU A 21 0.99 -2.67 5.82
C LEU A 21 1.97 -1.72 5.12
N VAL A 22 1.53 -1.09 4.02
CA VAL A 22 2.36 -0.13 3.29
C VAL A 22 2.73 1.07 4.17
N ALA A 23 1.79 1.57 4.97
CA ALA A 23 2.03 2.66 5.91
C ALA A 23 3.06 2.30 7.01
N GLN A 24 3.14 1.03 7.40
CA GLN A 24 4.12 0.52 8.38
C GLN A 24 5.53 0.35 7.81
N HIS A 25 5.69 0.32 6.48
CA HIS A 25 6.97 0.08 5.80
C HIS A 25 7.30 1.15 4.75
N PRO A 26 7.40 2.44 5.14
CA PRO A 26 7.63 3.54 4.21
C PRO A 26 9.01 3.51 3.54
N ASP A 27 9.98 2.79 4.12
CA ASP A 27 11.31 2.55 3.55
C ASP A 27 11.29 1.54 2.39
N ARG A 28 10.21 0.75 2.29
CA ARG A 28 10.06 -0.33 1.29
C ARG A 28 9.02 -0.01 0.22
N PHE A 29 7.96 0.72 0.56
CA PHE A 29 6.80 0.90 -0.32
C PHE A 29 6.34 2.36 -0.41
N ARG A 30 5.77 2.71 -1.57
CA ARG A 30 5.08 3.97 -1.82
C ARG A 30 3.80 3.71 -2.62
N VAL A 31 2.69 4.34 -2.23
CA VAL A 31 1.44 4.28 -3.01
C VAL A 31 1.53 5.26 -4.18
N GLY A 32 1.30 4.77 -5.39
CA GLY A 32 1.30 5.56 -6.62
C GLY A 32 -0.10 5.90 -7.13
N ALA A 33 -1.07 5.02 -6.92
CA ALA A 33 -2.50 5.21 -7.25
C ALA A 33 -3.37 4.22 -6.47
#